data_AF-A0A1V9W5B7-F1
#
_entry.id   AF-A0A1V9W5B7-F1
#
_cell.length_a   1.000
_cell.length_b   1.000
_cell.length_c   1.000
_cell.angle_alpha   90.00
_cell.angle_beta   90.00
_cell.angle_gamma   90.00
#
_symmetry.space_group_name_H-M   'P 1'
#
loop_
_entity.id
_entity.type
_entity.pdbx_description
1 polymer ?
#
loop_
_entity_poly.entity_id
_entity_poly.type
_entity_poly.pdbx_seq_one_letter_code
_entity_poly.pdbx_strand_id
1 'polypeptide(L)'
;MVIINMLDGEKIEIHEDTILVGINNAPRTDKPNEQLFYLQQMYIGNVQGDFEKEGSAIATLDERLGIGGFLLSHDMFSIGDDSDATLYLTSAVKSISVV
;
A
#
# COMPACT_ATOMS: atom_id res chain seq x y z
N MET A 1 -2.94 15.54 -5.02
CA MET A 1 -3.93 14.45 -4.91
C MET A 1 -3.61 13.42 -5.97
N VAL A 2 -3.42 12.18 -5.56
CA VAL A 2 -3.09 11.07 -6.47
C VAL A 2 -4.35 10.24 -6.70
N ILE A 3 -4.52 9.76 -7.93
CA ILE A 3 -5.60 8.82 -8.29
C ILE A 3 -4.96 7.53 -8.77
N ILE A 4 -5.28 6.43 -8.09
CA ILE A 4 -5.00 5.07 -8.55
C ILE A 4 -6.20 4.64 -9.40
N ASN A 5 -5.93 4.34 -10.67
CA ASN A 5 -6.95 3.85 -11.60
C ASN A 5 -6.84 2.32 -11.65
N MET A 6 -7.94 1.63 -11.33
CA MET A 6 -8.01 0.17 -11.32
C MET A 6 -8.33 -0.37 -12.72
N LEU A 7 -8.02 -1.64 -12.97
CA LEU A 7 -8.26 -2.30 -14.26
C LEU A 7 -9.75 -2.39 -14.62
N ASP A 8 -10.61 -2.49 -13.61
CA ASP A 8 -12.07 -2.53 -13.76
C ASP A 8 -12.72 -1.14 -13.95
N GLY A 9 -11.92 -0.07 -13.85
CA GLY A 9 -12.37 1.32 -14.00
C GLY A 9 -12.70 2.02 -12.68
N GLU A 10 -12.63 1.34 -11.53
CA GLU A 10 -12.67 1.99 -10.22
C GLU A 10 -11.52 2.99 -10.08
N LYS A 11 -11.76 4.06 -9.31
CA LYS A 11 -10.77 5.08 -8.99
C LYS A 11 -10.66 5.21 -7.49
N ILE A 12 -9.44 5.12 -6.99
CA ILE A 12 -9.12 5.31 -5.59
C ILE A 12 -8.37 6.64 -5.47
N GLU A 13 -8.94 7.57 -4.71
CA GLU A 13 -8.36 8.88 -4.46
C GLU A 13 -7.47 8.82 -3.21
N ILE A 14 -6.22 9.29 -3.35
CA ILE A 14 -5.24 9.38 -2.28
C ILE A 14 -5.00 10.86 -1.97
N HIS A 15 -5.40 11.23 -0.77
CA HIS A 15 -5.17 12.54 -0.18
C HIS A 15 -3.96 12.51 0.75
N GLU A 16 -3.54 13.68 1.22
CA GLU A 16 -2.33 13.82 2.06
C GLU A 16 -2.40 13.02 3.37
N ASP A 17 -3.59 12.89 3.94
CA ASP A 17 -3.91 12.20 5.17
C ASP A 17 -4.35 10.74 4.97
N THR A 18 -4.45 10.29 3.72
CA THR A 18 -4.90 8.92 3.40
C THR A 18 -3.88 7.90 3.90
N ILE A 19 -4.33 7.02 4.79
CA ILE A 19 -3.53 5.92 5.31
C ILE A 19 -3.42 4.83 4.25
N LEU A 20 -2.19 4.41 3.97
CA LEU A 20 -1.84 3.33 3.08
C LEU A 20 -1.20 2.21 3.89
N VAL A 21 -1.73 1.00 3.70
CA VAL A 21 -1.17 -0.20 4.31
C VAL A 21 -0.67 -1.11 3.20
N GLY A 22 0.62 -1.46 3.25
CA GLY A 22 1.26 -2.37 2.31
C GLY A 22 1.37 -3.77 2.89
N ILE A 23 0.94 -4.77 2.13
CA ILE A 23 0.82 -6.15 2.59
C ILE A 23 1.52 -7.08 1.60
N ASN A 24 2.38 -7.96 2.12
CA ASN A 24 3.10 -8.94 1.33
C ASN A 24 2.62 -10.35 1.68
N ASN A 25 2.62 -11.21 0.66
CA ASN A 25 2.48 -12.64 0.82
C ASN A 25 3.78 -13.19 1.40
N ALA A 26 3.78 -13.49 2.69
CA ALA A 26 4.95 -14.03 3.36
C ALA A 26 5.17 -15.50 2.92
N PRO A 27 6.43 -15.93 2.72
CA PRO A 27 6.71 -17.29 2.31
C PRO A 27 6.21 -18.30 3.34
N ARG A 28 5.58 -19.37 2.84
CA ARG A 28 5.21 -20.55 3.65
C ARG A 28 6.47 -21.13 4.28
N THR A 29 6.44 -21.32 5.60
CA THR A 29 7.45 -22.09 6.31
C THR A 29 6.77 -23.32 6.91
N ASP A 30 7.30 -24.50 6.59
CA ASP A 30 6.82 -25.77 7.15
C ASP A 30 7.35 -26.00 8.57
N LYS A 31 8.03 -25.01 9.15
CA LYS A 31 8.62 -25.10 10.49
C LYS A 31 7.56 -24.83 11.56
N PRO A 32 7.32 -25.78 12.49
CA PRO A 32 6.28 -25.67 13.51
C PRO A 32 6.35 -24.44 14.44
N ASN A 33 7.50 -23.77 14.50
CA ASN A 33 7.77 -22.66 15.44
C ASN A 33 7.93 -21.30 14.75
N GLU A 34 7.81 -21.23 13.43
CA GLU A 34 7.78 -19.96 12.70
C GLU A 34 6.31 -19.70 12.32
N GLN A 35 5.57 -19.02 13.19
CA GLN A 35 4.22 -18.56 12.86
C GLN A 35 4.31 -17.39 11.88
N LEU A 36 4.62 -17.67 10.63
CA LEU A 36 4.47 -16.72 9.55
C LEU A 36 3.04 -16.83 9.03
N PHE A 37 2.25 -15.79 9.27
CA PHE A 37 0.94 -15.65 8.64
C PHE A 37 1.12 -15.53 7.12
N TYR A 38 0.15 -16.01 6.34
CA TYR A 38 0.20 -15.93 4.88
C TYR A 38 0.37 -14.50 4.37
N LEU A 39 -0.24 -13.54 5.04
CA LEU A 39 -0.14 -12.13 4.72
C LEU A 39 0.44 -11.38 5.92
N GLN A 40 1.39 -10.49 5.65
CA GLN A 40 2.00 -9.65 6.66
C GLN A 40 1.96 -8.19 6.22
N GLN A 41 1.53 -7.31 7.14
CA GLN A 41 1.68 -5.87 6.98
C GLN A 41 3.17 -5.51 7.03
N MET A 42 3.65 -4.90 5.95
CA MET A 42 5.04 -4.48 5.79
C MET A 42 5.21 -2.97 5.84
N TYR A 43 4.11 -2.23 5.65
CA TYR A 43 4.11 -0.78 5.63
C TYR A 43 2.80 -0.24 6.17
N ILE A 44 2.87 0.84 6.95
CA ILE A 44 1.73 1.69 7.32
C ILE A 44 2.17 3.15 7.39
N GLY A 45 1.52 4.00 6.61
CA GLY A 45 1.93 5.40 6.48
C GLY A 45 0.98 6.19 5.61
N ASN A 46 1.34 7.43 5.35
CA ASN A 46 0.70 8.27 4.34
C ASN A 46 1.78 9.02 3.54
N VAL A 47 1.36 9.80 2.56
CA VAL A 47 2.29 10.54 1.68
C VAL A 47 3.12 11.60 2.42
N GLN A 48 2.72 11.97 3.64
CA GLN A 48 3.41 12.94 4.49
C GLN A 48 4.38 12.30 5.50
N GLY A 49 4.20 11.03 5.87
CA GLY A 49 4.93 10.42 6.98
C GLY A 49 4.59 8.95 7.21
N ASP A 50 5.58 8.17 7.62
CA ASP A 50 5.34 6.81 8.13
C ASP A 50 4.92 6.90 9.60
N PHE A 51 3.92 6.11 9.99
CA PHE A 51 3.45 6.12 11.39
C PHE A 51 4.48 5.49 12.35
N GLU A 52 5.52 4.83 11.82
CA GLU A 52 6.57 4.14 12.57
C GLU A 52 7.79 5.03 12.94
N LYS A 53 7.68 6.37 12.83
CA LYS A 53 8.64 7.38 13.33
C LYS A 53 9.95 7.58 12.56
N GLU A 54 10.10 7.01 11.37
CA GLU A 54 11.14 7.42 10.42
C GLU A 54 10.48 8.13 9.22
N GLY A 55 11.25 8.95 8.49
CA GLY A 55 10.71 9.72 7.36
C GLY A 55 9.99 8.82 6.34
N SER A 56 8.95 9.33 5.68
CA SER A 56 8.11 8.49 4.82
C SER A 56 8.88 7.90 3.65
N ALA A 57 8.84 6.56 3.51
CA ALA A 57 9.41 5.86 2.37
C ALA A 57 8.74 6.24 1.03
N ILE A 58 7.56 6.87 1.08
CA ILE A 58 6.80 7.32 -0.09
C ILE A 58 6.79 8.85 -0.25
N ALA A 59 7.42 9.61 0.65
CA ALA A 59 7.51 11.06 0.52
C ALA A 59 8.50 11.47 -0.57
N THR A 60 7.99 12.16 -1.60
CA THR A 60 8.76 12.62 -2.75
C THR A 60 8.10 13.85 -3.37
N LEU A 61 8.86 14.63 -4.13
CA LEU A 61 8.35 15.80 -4.86
C LEU A 61 7.29 15.44 -5.90
N ASP A 62 7.35 14.22 -6.46
CA ASP A 62 6.34 13.70 -7.37
C ASP A 62 5.61 12.55 -6.70
N GLU A 63 4.42 12.82 -6.16
CA GLU A 63 3.59 11.86 -5.42
C GLU A 63 3.36 10.55 -6.19
N ARG A 64 3.39 10.58 -7.54
CA ARG A 64 3.25 9.37 -8.37
C ARG A 64 4.40 8.41 -8.19
N LEU A 65 5.62 8.91 -7.97
CA LEU A 65 6.78 8.07 -7.72
C LEU A 65 6.69 7.40 -6.36
N GLY A 66 6.18 8.09 -5.34
CA GLY A 66 5.97 7.54 -4.00
C GLY A 66 4.94 6.42 -4.01
N ILE A 67 3.76 6.71 -4.55
CA ILE A 67 2.67 5.71 -4.70
C ILE A 67 3.09 4.58 -5.65
N GLY A 68 3.82 4.88 -6.72
CA GLY A 68 4.34 3.86 -7.63
C GLY A 68 5.32 2.92 -6.95
N GLY A 69 6.27 3.46 -6.18
CA GLY A 69 7.20 2.67 -5.38
C GLY A 69 6.48 1.79 -4.36
N PHE A 70 5.48 2.35 -3.67
CA PHE A 70 4.62 1.61 -2.74
C PHE A 70 3.94 0.41 -3.43
N LEU A 71 3.26 0.63 -4.55
CA LEU A 71 2.53 -0.42 -5.27
C LEU A 71 3.46 -1.50 -5.85
N LEU A 72 4.68 -1.15 -6.25
CA LEU A 72 5.67 -2.11 -6.76
C LEU A 72 6.37 -2.91 -5.65
N SER A 73 6.32 -2.42 -4.41
CA SER A 73 6.98 -3.04 -3.26
C SER A 73 6.07 -4.02 -2.51
N HIS A 74 4.77 -4.05 -2.84
CA HIS A 74 3.78 -4.85 -2.13
C HIS A 74 2.90 -5.69 -3.07
N ASP A 75 2.41 -6.81 -2.55
CA ASP A 75 1.49 -7.70 -3.28
C ASP A 75 0.04 -7.21 -3.19
N MET A 76 -0.30 -6.61 -2.05
CA MET A 76 -1.63 -6.12 -1.72
C MET A 76 -1.52 -4.78 -0.98
N PHE A 77 -2.61 -4.01 -0.99
CA PHE A 77 -2.71 -2.79 -0.22
C PHE A 77 -4.14 -2.53 0.26
N SER A 78 -4.29 -1.72 1.31
CA SER A 78 -5.58 -1.14 1.70
C SER A 78 -5.47 0.37 1.83
N ILE A 79 -6.65 0.99 1.81
CA ILE A 79 -6.84 2.40 2.15
C ILE A 79 -7.48 2.42 3.55
N GLY A 80 -6.78 2.97 4.53
CA GLY A 80 -7.13 2.82 5.95
C GLY A 80 -6.55 1.56 6.58
N ASP A 81 -6.46 1.57 7.91
CA ASP A 81 -5.98 0.49 8.77
C ASP A 81 -7.11 -0.18 9.60
N ASP A 82 -8.36 0.12 9.27
CA ASP A 82 -9.53 -0.47 9.91
C ASP A 82 -9.66 -1.97 9.61
N SER A 83 -10.25 -2.71 10.55
CA SER A 83 -10.39 -4.18 10.43
C SER A 83 -11.31 -4.65 9.28
N ASP A 84 -12.14 -3.75 8.75
CA ASP A 84 -13.06 -3.98 7.63
C ASP A 84 -12.60 -3.31 6.33
N ALA A 85 -11.36 -2.79 6.28
CA ALA A 85 -10.81 -2.17 5.09
C ALA A 85 -10.71 -3.17 3.92
N THR A 86 -11.08 -2.69 2.72
CA THR A 86 -10.94 -3.47 1.49
C THR A 86 -9.46 -3.67 1.16
N LEU A 87 -9.06 -4.92 0.94
CA LEU A 87 -7.73 -5.25 0.43
C LEU A 87 -7.75 -5.36 -1.09
N TYR A 88 -6.92 -4.57 -1.74
CA TYR A 88 -6.73 -4.55 -3.18
C TYR A 88 -5.46 -5.29 -3.57
N LEU A 89 -5.49 -6.03 -4.67
CA LEU A 89 -4.28 -6.58 -5.28
C LEU A 89 -3.56 -5.47 -6.04
N THR A 90 -2.24 -5.33 -5.87
CA THR A 90 -1.48 -4.32 -6.64
C THR A 90 -1.49 -4.60 -8.13
N SER A 91 -1.61 -5.87 -8.53
CA SER A 91 -1.79 -6.30 -9.92
C SER A 91 -3.10 -5.84 -10.57
N ALA A 92 -4.08 -5.40 -9.78
CA ALA A 92 -5.33 -4.81 -10.27
C ALA A 92 -5.18 -3.31 -10.62
N VAL A 93 -4.04 -2.70 -10.32
CA VAL A 93 -3.77 -1.29 -10.65
C VAL A 93 -3.39 -1.16 -12.13
N LYS A 94 -4.07 -0.27 -12.83
CA LYS A 94 -3.80 0.06 -14.23
C LYS A 94 -2.80 1.20 -14.37
N SER A 95 -3.01 2.30 -13.63
CA SER A 95 -2.18 3.49 -13.75
C SER A 95 -2.34 4.44 -12.57
N ILE A 96 -1.34 5.29 -12.36
CA ILE A 96 -1.33 6.35 -11.35
C ILE A 96 -1.35 7.70 -12.06
N SER A 97 -2.19 8.61 -11.58
CA SER A 97 -2.33 9.97 -12.12
C SER A 97 -2.39 10.99 -11.00
N VAL A 98 -2.06 12.25 -11.28
CA VAL A 98 -2.21 13.38 -10.35
C VAL A 98 -3.19 14.37 -10.96
N VAL A 99 -4.00 14.98 -10.11
CA VAL A 99 -4.93 16.07 -10.45
C VAL A 99 -4.60 17.29 -9.61
#